data_AF-A0A3M1YRK7-F1
#
_entry.id   AF-A0A3M1YRK7-F1
#
_cell.length_a   1.000
_cell.length_b   1.000
_cell.length_c   1.000
_cell.angle_alpha   90.00
_cell.angle_beta   90.00
_cell.angle_gamma   90.00
#
_symmetry.space_group_name_H-M   'P 1'
#
loop_
_entity.id
_entity.type
_entity.pdbx_description
1 polymer ?
#
loop_
_entity_poly.entity_id
_entity_poly.type
_entity_poly.pdbx_seq_one_letter_code
_entity_poly.pdbx_strand_id
1 'polypeptide(L)'
;MSESTIPEEVTPQPHPSRLPRNPFARLGCILLLILWFALLSTPCIIGFLVIQGQGEIRIPQGDAPEQMLRVWFISEASQRGIGISSANAFYADENAVCVETTVSYVLWYGEGEPATYCECYTRNTPTDSWALIQTNTGTCDAQ
;
A
#
# COMPACT_ATOMS: atom_id res chain seq x y z
N MET A 1 22.25 -24.61 -87.58
CA MET A 1 23.19 -23.52 -87.29
C MET A 1 22.39 -22.38 -86.68
N SER A 2 22.74 -22.05 -85.43
CA SER A 2 22.49 -20.79 -84.71
C SER A 2 21.03 -20.36 -84.56
N GLU A 3 20.39 -20.64 -83.43
CA GLU A 3 20.51 -19.93 -82.14
C GLU A 3 19.94 -18.51 -82.21
N SER A 4 18.80 -18.30 -81.55
CA SER A 4 18.39 -17.01 -81.02
C SER A 4 17.65 -17.26 -79.71
N THR A 5 18.42 -17.42 -78.66
CA THR A 5 17.96 -17.33 -77.27
C THR A 5 17.71 -15.84 -77.00
N ILE A 6 16.44 -15.47 -76.88
CA ILE A 6 16.03 -14.13 -76.43
C ILE A 6 16.17 -14.11 -74.89
N PRO A 7 16.83 -13.10 -74.30
CA PRO A 7 17.08 -13.05 -72.86
C PRO A 7 15.79 -12.74 -72.10
N GLU A 8 15.54 -13.51 -71.04
CA GLU A 8 14.46 -13.31 -70.09
C GLU A 8 14.72 -12.02 -69.28
N GLU A 9 13.83 -11.04 -69.41
CA GLU A 9 13.89 -9.77 -68.70
C GLU A 9 13.58 -10.02 -67.21
N VAL A 10 14.63 -10.09 -66.39
CA VAL A 10 14.51 -10.25 -64.94
C VAL A 10 13.98 -8.95 -64.33
N THR A 11 12.66 -8.90 -64.09
CA THR A 11 12.02 -7.79 -63.38
C THR A 11 12.54 -7.72 -61.94
N PRO A 12 13.05 -6.58 -61.45
CA PRO A 12 13.56 -6.48 -60.08
C PRO A 12 12.40 -6.63 -59.08
N GLN A 13 12.46 -7.68 -58.24
CA GLN A 13 11.52 -7.85 -57.13
C GLN A 13 11.74 -6.75 -56.08
N PRO A 14 10.69 -6.05 -55.61
CA PRO A 14 10.82 -5.02 -54.59
C PRO A 14 11.29 -5.67 -53.28
N HIS A 15 12.52 -5.34 -52.86
CA HIS A 15 13.01 -5.72 -51.54
C HIS A 15 12.14 -5.05 -50.47
N PRO A 16 11.71 -5.77 -49.42
CA PRO A 16 11.00 -5.15 -48.32
C PRO A 16 11.94 -4.14 -47.64
N SER A 17 11.62 -2.86 -47.80
CA SER A 17 12.31 -1.76 -47.15
C SER A 17 12.17 -1.94 -45.63
N ARG A 18 13.30 -2.20 -44.96
CA ARG A 18 13.33 -2.27 -43.49
C ARG A 18 13.01 -0.88 -42.96
N LEU A 19 11.79 -0.70 -42.45
CA LEU A 19 11.40 0.52 -41.73
C LEU A 19 12.42 0.81 -40.61
N PRO A 20 12.89 2.06 -40.48
CA PRO A 20 13.82 2.45 -39.43
C PRO A 20 13.16 2.19 -38.07
N ARG A 21 13.76 1.28 -37.31
CA ARG A 21 13.21 0.76 -36.06
C ARG A 21 13.43 1.80 -34.96
N ASN A 22 12.45 2.68 -34.77
CA ASN A 22 12.54 3.79 -33.83
C ASN A 22 12.64 3.25 -32.37
N PRO A 23 13.73 3.51 -31.62
CA PRO A 23 13.93 2.98 -30.27
C PRO A 23 12.87 3.48 -29.28
N PHE A 24 12.29 4.66 -29.51
CA PHE A 24 11.20 5.20 -28.69
C PHE A 24 9.91 4.36 -28.77
N ALA A 25 9.63 3.73 -29.92
CA ALA A 25 8.51 2.80 -30.05
C ALA A 25 8.74 1.50 -29.25
N ARG A 26 10.01 1.07 -29.11
CA ARG A 26 10.36 -0.08 -28.25
C ARG A 26 10.21 0.28 -26.78
N LEU A 27 10.62 1.48 -26.37
CA LEU A 27 10.50 1.94 -24.99
C LEU A 27 9.02 2.07 -24.57
N GLY A 28 8.18 2.63 -25.44
CA GLY A 28 6.73 2.68 -25.23
C GLY A 28 6.09 1.30 -25.15
N CYS A 29 6.49 0.37 -26.02
CA CYS A 29 5.99 -1.01 -25.99
C CYS A 29 6.42 -1.78 -24.74
N ILE A 30 7.66 -1.57 -24.27
CA ILE A 30 8.16 -2.13 -23.01
C ILE A 30 7.40 -1.56 -21.82
N LEU A 31 7.18 -0.24 -21.76
CA LEU A 31 6.39 0.38 -20.69
C LEU A 31 4.95 -0.13 -20.67
N LEU A 32 4.33 -0.30 -21.84
CA LEU A 32 2.98 -0.85 -21.94
C LEU A 32 2.94 -2.31 -21.48
N LEU A 33 3.95 -3.11 -21.84
CA LEU A 33 4.09 -4.49 -21.35
C LEU A 33 4.28 -4.55 -19.83
N ILE A 34 5.10 -3.68 -19.25
CA ILE A 34 5.32 -3.60 -17.79
C ILE A 34 4.01 -3.22 -17.10
N LEU A 35 3.33 -2.19 -17.59
CA LEU A 35 2.06 -1.73 -17.02
C LEU A 35 0.97 -2.81 -17.14
N TRP A 36 0.90 -3.50 -18.28
CA TRP A 36 -0.01 -4.63 -18.49
C TRP A 36 0.27 -5.78 -17.52
N PHE A 37 1.54 -6.14 -17.35
CA PHE A 37 1.95 -7.21 -16.44
C PHE A 37 1.69 -6.83 -14.98
N ALA A 38 1.93 -5.57 -14.60
CA ALA A 38 1.60 -5.04 -13.28
C ALA A 38 0.08 -5.10 -13.00
N LEU A 39 -0.75 -4.79 -14.01
CA LEU A 39 -2.20 -4.88 -13.88
C LEU A 39 -2.65 -6.34 -13.68
N LEU A 40 -2.08 -7.27 -14.44
CA LEU A 40 -2.40 -8.69 -14.31
C LEU A 40 -1.85 -9.32 -13.01
N SER A 41 -0.74 -8.80 -12.49
CA SER A 41 -0.14 -9.28 -11.22
C SER A 41 -0.74 -8.61 -9.99
N THR A 42 -1.55 -7.56 -10.14
CA THR A 42 -2.24 -6.84 -9.06
C THR A 42 -2.96 -7.78 -8.07
N PRO A 43 -3.80 -8.76 -8.49
CA PRO A 43 -4.44 -9.67 -7.54
C PRO A 43 -3.45 -10.55 -6.76
N CYS A 44 -2.35 -10.97 -7.40
CA CYS A 44 -1.31 -11.76 -6.72
C CYS A 44 -0.54 -10.92 -5.69
N ILE A 45 -0.24 -9.66 -6.00
CA ILE A 45 0.45 -8.73 -5.10
C ILE A 45 -0.44 -8.42 -3.89
N ILE A 46 -1.73 -8.13 -4.11
CA ILE A 46 -2.68 -7.88 -3.03
C ILE A 46 -2.81 -9.14 -2.15
N GLY A 47 -2.97 -10.32 -2.75
CA GLY A 47 -3.02 -11.58 -2.01
C GLY A 47 -1.77 -11.82 -1.17
N PHE A 48 -0.58 -11.57 -1.72
CA PHE A 48 0.68 -11.70 -0.98
C PHE A 48 0.76 -10.73 0.20
N LEU A 49 0.36 -9.47 0.02
CA LEU A 49 0.36 -8.46 1.09
C LEU A 49 -0.65 -8.79 2.19
N VAL A 50 -1.85 -9.28 1.83
CA VAL A 50 -2.87 -9.70 2.80
C VAL A 50 -2.38 -10.91 3.61
N ILE A 51 -1.76 -11.90 2.95
CA ILE A 51 -1.27 -13.11 3.61
C ILE A 51 -0.07 -12.81 4.52
N GLN A 52 0.91 -12.04 4.05
CA GLN A 52 2.11 -11.70 4.83
C GLN A 52 1.85 -10.68 5.93
N GLY A 53 0.92 -9.75 5.69
CA GLY A 53 0.54 -8.73 6.67
C GLY A 53 -0.40 -9.21 7.76
N GLN A 54 -0.80 -10.49 7.81
CA GLN A 54 -1.86 -10.99 8.70
C GLN A 54 -3.18 -10.17 8.61
N GLY A 55 -3.38 -9.46 7.50
CA GLY A 55 -4.47 -8.51 7.35
C GLY A 55 -4.32 -7.20 8.14
N GLU A 56 -3.16 -6.91 8.75
CA GLU A 56 -2.90 -5.73 9.58
C GLU A 56 -1.51 -5.10 9.30
N ILE A 57 -1.48 -3.85 8.85
CA ILE A 57 -0.28 -3.05 8.66
C ILE A 57 -0.05 -2.23 9.92
N ARG A 58 1.06 -2.45 10.63
CA ARG A 58 1.50 -1.67 11.79
C ARG A 58 2.68 -0.78 11.43
N ILE A 59 2.53 0.53 11.60
CA ILE A 59 3.59 1.51 11.39
C ILE A 59 3.81 2.25 12.72
N PRO A 60 4.99 2.12 13.36
CA PRO A 60 5.29 2.89 14.57
C PRO A 60 5.37 4.38 14.22
N GLN A 61 4.68 5.24 14.98
CA GLN A 61 4.62 6.68 14.74
C GLN A 61 5.49 7.49 15.71
N GLY A 62 6.04 6.87 16.76
CA GLY A 62 6.92 7.51 17.72
C GLY A 62 7.38 6.58 18.84
N ASP A 63 7.96 7.16 19.89
CA ASP A 63 8.55 6.45 21.04
C ASP A 63 7.55 6.20 22.19
N ALA A 64 6.32 6.70 22.08
CA ALA A 64 5.28 6.45 23.08
C ALA A 64 4.74 5.02 22.99
N PRO A 65 4.29 4.43 24.11
CA PRO A 65 3.71 3.10 24.13
C PRO A 65 2.47 3.04 23.24
N GLU A 66 2.30 1.95 22.49
CA GLU A 66 1.15 1.73 21.60
C GLU A 66 0.92 2.85 20.55
N GLN A 67 1.89 3.73 20.31
CA GLN A 67 1.82 4.78 19.28
C GLN A 67 2.07 4.20 17.89
N MET A 68 1.09 3.44 17.38
CA MET A 68 1.14 2.79 16.07
C MET A 68 -0.05 3.16 15.21
N LEU A 69 0.23 3.48 13.94
CA LEU A 69 -0.78 3.48 12.90
C LEU A 69 -1.05 2.02 12.51
N ARG A 70 -2.30 1.61 12.68
CA ARG A 70 -2.75 0.27 12.38
C ARG A 70 -3.82 0.32 11.31
N VAL A 71 -3.59 -0.34 10.18
CA VAL A 71 -4.59 -0.45 9.10
C VAL A 71 -4.88 -1.93 8.86
N TRP A 72 -6.13 -2.34 8.94
CA TRP A 72 -6.51 -3.74 8.74
C TRP A 72 -7.69 -3.91 7.81
N PHE A 73 -7.77 -5.09 7.20
CA PHE A 73 -8.87 -5.46 6.33
C PHE A 73 -9.95 -6.19 7.14
N ILE A 74 -11.21 -5.80 6.96
CA ILE A 74 -12.37 -6.41 7.61
C ILE A 74 -13.10 -7.24 6.55
N SER A 75 -13.16 -8.55 6.74
CA SER A 75 -13.74 -9.52 5.79
C SER A 75 -14.96 -10.27 6.35
N GLU A 76 -15.50 -9.82 7.48
CA GLU A 76 -16.67 -10.41 8.13
C GLU A 76 -17.88 -10.46 7.17
N ALA A 77 -18.77 -11.44 7.34
CA ALA A 77 -19.94 -11.55 6.47
C ALA A 77 -20.93 -10.37 6.63
N SER A 78 -21.00 -9.80 7.84
CA SER A 78 -21.85 -8.66 8.19
C SER A 78 -21.19 -7.30 7.94
N GLN A 79 -19.87 -7.23 7.90
CA GLN A 79 -19.10 -6.00 7.77
C GLN A 79 -17.89 -6.24 6.87
N ARG A 80 -17.77 -5.47 5.79
CA ARG A 80 -16.62 -5.52 4.89
C ARG A 80 -16.08 -4.14 4.66
N GLY A 81 -14.78 -3.99 4.87
CA GLY A 81 -14.16 -2.69 4.87
C GLY A 81 -12.68 -2.70 5.20
N ILE A 82 -12.18 -1.51 5.49
CA ILE A 82 -10.85 -1.27 6.03
C ILE A 82 -11.03 -0.56 7.37
N GLY A 83 -10.40 -1.11 8.42
CA GLY A 83 -10.26 -0.44 9.71
C GLY A 83 -8.94 0.33 9.75
N ILE A 84 -9.00 1.53 10.32
CA ILE A 84 -7.85 2.43 10.47
C ILE A 84 -7.84 2.88 11.93
N SER A 85 -6.75 2.61 12.63
CA SER A 85 -6.48 3.09 13.97
C SER A 85 -5.23 3.94 13.95
N SER A 86 -5.33 5.16 14.44
CA SER A 86 -4.22 6.10 14.57
C SER A 86 -4.06 6.50 16.02
N ALA A 87 -2.82 6.51 16.50
CA ALA A 87 -2.49 6.84 17.88
C ALA A 87 -1.65 8.13 17.92
N ASN A 88 -2.12 9.13 18.67
CA ASN A 88 -1.41 10.38 18.91
C ASN A 88 -1.00 10.46 20.38
N ALA A 89 0.27 10.75 20.63
CA ALA A 89 0.81 10.88 21.98
C ALA A 89 0.84 12.34 22.43
N PHE A 90 0.31 12.59 23.62
CA PHE A 90 0.31 13.86 24.34
C PHE A 90 1.18 13.70 25.57
N TYR A 91 2.35 14.35 25.55
CA TYR A 91 3.29 14.32 26.67
C TYR A 91 2.95 15.42 27.65
N ALA A 92 2.61 15.04 28.88
CA ALA A 92 2.42 15.99 29.98
C ALA A 92 3.76 16.30 30.67
N ASP A 93 4.63 15.29 30.79
CA ASP A 93 5.97 15.39 31.38
C ASP A 93 6.92 14.33 30.76
N GLU A 94 8.22 14.36 31.07
CA GLU A 94 9.20 13.34 30.64
C GLU A 94 8.83 11.93 31.13
N ASN A 95 8.04 11.86 32.19
CA ASN A 95 7.62 10.62 32.85
C ASN A 95 6.13 10.31 32.69
N ALA A 96 5.36 11.15 31.99
CA ALA A 96 3.91 10.98 31.83
C ALA A 96 3.46 11.29 30.40
N VAL A 97 2.77 10.33 29.77
CA VAL A 97 2.25 10.44 28.40
C VAL A 97 0.85 9.87 28.31
N CYS A 98 -0.05 10.54 27.59
CA CYS A 98 -1.36 10.03 27.26
C CYS A 98 -1.46 9.80 25.75
N VAL A 99 -1.93 8.63 25.35
CA VAL A 99 -2.04 8.21 23.95
C VAL A 99 -3.50 8.16 23.58
N GLU A 100 -3.92 9.06 22.69
CA GLU A 100 -5.25 9.06 22.12
C GLU A 100 -5.25 8.17 20.89
N THR A 101 -5.99 7.07 20.96
CA THR A 101 -6.20 6.19 19.83
C THR A 101 -7.59 6.41 19.26
N THR A 102 -7.63 6.79 17.98
CA THR A 102 -8.86 6.93 17.22
C THR A 102 -8.96 5.79 16.22
N VAL A 103 -10.05 5.02 16.32
CA VAL A 103 -10.42 3.94 15.42
C VAL A 103 -11.55 4.40 14.53
N SER A 104 -11.36 4.26 13.22
CA SER A 104 -12.31 4.62 12.19
C SER A 104 -12.42 3.49 11.16
N TYR A 105 -13.55 3.47 10.46
CA TYR A 105 -13.88 2.40 9.53
C TYR A 105 -14.31 2.98 8.19
N VAL A 106 -13.72 2.44 7.11
CA VAL A 106 -14.17 2.69 5.74
C VAL A 106 -14.81 1.39 5.25
N LEU A 107 -16.12 1.26 5.45
CA LEU A 107 -16.88 0.07 5.08
C LEU A 107 -17.60 0.29 3.75
N TRP A 108 -17.54 -0.70 2.86
CA TRP A 108 -18.41 -0.77 1.66
C TRP A 108 -19.59 -1.73 1.87
N TYR A 109 -19.65 -2.40 3.02
CA TYR A 109 -20.77 -3.22 3.43
C TYR A 109 -20.87 -3.26 4.94
N GLY A 110 -22.07 -3.04 5.48
CA GLY A 110 -22.31 -2.92 6.92
C GLY A 110 -22.05 -1.51 7.47
N GLU A 111 -22.24 -1.36 8.78
CA GLU A 111 -22.01 -0.12 9.53
C GLU A 111 -21.04 -0.39 10.68
N GLY A 112 -20.23 0.60 11.04
CA GLY A 112 -19.27 0.53 12.14
C GLY A 112 -19.15 1.89 12.80
N GLU A 113 -19.24 1.92 14.13
CA GLU A 113 -19.13 3.16 14.88
C GLU A 113 -17.67 3.48 15.16
N PRO A 114 -17.18 4.69 14.81
CA PRO A 114 -15.85 5.11 15.19
C PRO A 114 -15.75 5.20 16.71
N ALA A 115 -14.58 4.85 17.25
CA ALA A 115 -14.31 4.87 18.67
C ALA A 115 -13.01 5.61 18.94
N THR A 116 -13.00 6.43 19.97
CA THR A 116 -11.79 7.08 20.47
C THR A 116 -11.61 6.67 21.92
N TYR A 117 -10.38 6.34 22.29
CA TYR A 117 -10.00 6.04 23.66
C TYR A 117 -8.65 6.67 23.98
N CYS A 118 -8.47 7.03 25.24
CA CYS A 118 -7.26 7.64 25.75
C CYS A 118 -6.64 6.72 26.79
N GLU A 119 -5.37 6.38 26.61
CA GLU A 119 -4.60 5.56 27.54
C GLU A 119 -3.44 6.38 28.08
N CYS A 120 -3.42 6.62 29.39
CA CYS A 120 -2.35 7.36 30.05
C CYS A 120 -1.36 6.40 30.71
N TYR A 121 -0.09 6.71 30.52
CA TYR A 121 1.04 5.93 30.99
C TYR A 121 1.98 6.80 31.82
N THR A 122 2.58 6.20 32.83
CA THR A 122 3.64 6.81 33.64
C THR A 122 4.86 5.91 33.71
N ARG A 123 6.03 6.49 33.96
CA ARG A 123 7.27 5.77 34.27
C ARG A 123 7.99 6.49 35.40
N ASN A 124 8.73 5.74 36.22
CA ASN A 124 9.48 6.34 37.33
C ASN A 124 10.76 7.03 36.83
N THR A 125 11.40 6.45 35.82
CA THR A 125 12.58 7.02 35.16
C THR A 125 12.48 6.89 33.64
N PRO A 126 13.22 7.69 32.85
CA PRO A 126 13.19 7.62 31.39
C PRO A 126 13.59 6.29 30.77
N THR A 127 14.29 5.43 31.53
CA THR A 127 14.75 4.12 31.10
C THR A 127 13.80 2.99 31.50
N ASP A 128 12.80 3.27 32.36
CA ASP A 128 11.83 2.27 32.79
C ASP A 128 10.75 2.05 31.74
N SER A 129 10.14 0.86 31.78
CA SER A 129 8.94 0.55 31.01
C SER A 129 7.76 1.40 31.43
N TRP A 130 6.98 1.85 30.46
CA TRP A 130 5.71 2.54 30.69
C TRP A 130 4.71 1.65 31.43
N ALA A 131 4.07 2.19 32.47
CA ALA A 131 2.98 1.56 33.20
C ALA A 131 1.67 2.29 32.89
N LEU A 132 0.65 1.53 32.46
CA LEU A 132 -0.70 2.07 32.24
C LEU A 132 -1.32 2.48 33.59
N ILE A 133 -1.74 3.74 33.70
CA ILE A 133 -2.38 4.28 34.90
C ILE A 133 -3.89 4.45 34.72
N GLN A 134 -4.33 4.80 33.52
CA GLN A 134 -5.73 5.14 33.26
C GLN A 134 -6.10 4.88 31.80
N THR A 135 -7.32 4.38 31.60
CA THR A 135 -7.95 4.26 30.28
C THR A 135 -9.31 4.96 30.35
N ASN A 136 -9.51 5.94 29.48
CA ASN A 136 -10.77 6.67 29.34
C ASN A 136 -11.35 6.45 27.94
N THR A 137 -12.67 6.45 27.82
CA THR A 137 -13.35 6.54 26.54
C THR A 137 -13.47 8.01 26.13
N GLY A 138 -13.21 8.31 24.86
CA GLY A 138 -13.15 9.67 24.34
C GLY A 138 -11.73 10.18 24.15
N THR A 139 -11.61 11.49 23.92
CA THR A 139 -10.35 12.20 23.67
C THR A 139 -9.50 12.30 24.93
N CYS A 140 -8.19 12.47 24.77
CA CYS A 140 -7.34 12.80 25.90
C CYS A 140 -7.60 14.24 26.35
N ASP A 141 -7.89 14.44 27.64
CA ASP A 141 -7.95 15.78 28.21
C ASP A 141 -6.54 16.37 28.23
N ALA A 142 -6.42 17.62 27.79
CA ALA A 142 -5.20 18.40 27.98
C ALA A 142 -5.03 18.69 29.47
N GLN A 143 -4.22 17.89 30.15
CA GLN A 143 -3.83 18.13 31.53
C GLN A 143 -2.79 19.25 31.63
#